data_AF-A0A4R6BBF1-F1
#
_entry.id   AF-A0A4R6BBF1-F1
#
_cell.length_a   1.000
_cell.length_b   1.000
_cell.length_c   1.000
_cell.angle_alpha   90.00
_cell.angle_beta   90.00
_cell.angle_gamma   90.00
#
_symmetry.space_group_name_H-M   'P 1'
#
loop_
_entity.id
_entity.type
_entity.pdbx_description
1 polymer ?
#
loop_
_entity_poly.entity_id
_entity_poly.type
_entity_poly.pdbx_seq_one_letter_code
_entity_poly.pdbx_strand_id
1 'polypeptide(L)' 'MKGCPYDNAVAETTFKAMKTEFINQYNFQSTDHLNIELFDYVNWYNNVRPHGALNYLTPREYKEIFYKNCPILC' A
#
# COMPACT_ATOMS: atom_id res chain seq x y z
N MET A 1 1.82 -14.55 -21.45
CA MET A 1 3.05 -13.92 -20.92
C MET A 1 3.38 -14.61 -19.60
N LYS A 2 4.61 -15.10 -19.41
CA LYS A 2 5.07 -15.54 -18.08
C LYS A 2 5.49 -14.29 -17.32
N GLY A 3 4.89 -14.03 -16.15
CA GLY A 3 5.33 -12.93 -15.28
C GLY A 3 6.76 -13.18 -14.81
N CYS A 4 7.59 -12.13 -14.80
CA CYS A 4 8.91 -12.21 -14.18
C CYS A 4 8.71 -12.16 -12.64
N PRO A 5 9.42 -13.00 -11.86
CA PRO A 5 9.27 -13.04 -10.39
C PRO A 5 9.44 -11.67 -9.72
N TYR A 6 10.25 -10.78 -10.30
CA TYR A 6 10.47 -9.42 -9.81
C TYR A 6 9.24 -8.52 -9.96
N ASP A 7 8.43 -8.69 -11.01
CA ASP A 7 7.21 -7.91 -11.22
C ASP A 7 6.15 -8.22 -10.15
N ASN A 8 6.16 -9.46 -9.65
CA ASN A 8 5.19 -9.94 -8.68
C ASN A 8 5.62 -9.71 -7.22
N ALA A 9 6.91 -9.56 -6.94
CA ALA A 9 7.44 -9.43 -5.58
C ALA A 9 6.87 -8.23 -4.81
N VAL A 10 6.63 -7.10 -5.49
CA VAL A 10 6.01 -5.91 -4.90
C VAL A 10 4.56 -6.20 -4.50
N ALA A 11 3.79 -6.75 -5.43
CA ALA A 11 2.39 -7.12 -5.19
C ALA A 11 2.27 -8.17 -4.06
N GLU A 12 3.13 -9.19 -4.07
CA GLU A 12 3.16 -10.24 -3.04
C GLU A 12 3.45 -9.66 -1.65
N THR A 13 4.40 -8.73 -1.55
CA THR A 13 4.72 -8.06 -0.29
C THR A 13 3.54 -7.23 0.22
N THR A 14 2.89 -6.46 -0.67
CA THR A 14 1.69 -5.68 -0.33
C THR A 14 0.53 -6.57 0.10
N PHE A 15 0.25 -7.66 -0.62
CA PHE A 15 -0.83 -8.59 -0.24
C PHE A 15 -0.55 -9.32 1.08
N LYS A 16 0.71 -9.65 1.36
CA LYS A 16 1.10 -10.22 2.64
C LYS A 16 0.82 -9.25 3.79
N ALA A 17 1.21 -7.97 3.64
CA ALA A 17 0.92 -6.94 4.63
C ALA A 17 -0.60 -6.76 4.83
N MET A 18 -1.38 -6.65 3.75
CA MET A 18 -2.84 -6.54 3.82
C MET A 18 -3.48 -7.73 4.55
N LYS A 19 -3.04 -8.95 4.28
CA LYS A 19 -3.57 -10.13 4.98
C LYS A 19 -3.30 -10.06 6.49
N THR A 20 -2.07 -9.75 6.88
CA THR A 20 -1.65 -9.74 8.28
C THR A 20 -2.24 -8.57 9.07
N GLU A 21 -2.25 -7.38 8.49
CA GLU A 21 -2.61 -6.13 9.18
C GLU A 21 -4.11 -5.83 9.11
N PHE A 22 -4.80 -6.32 8.08
CA PHE A 22 -6.21 -6.01 7.83
C PHE A 22 -7.08 -7.26 7.83
N ILE A 23 -6.95 -8.13 6.82
CA ILE A 23 -7.92 -9.21 6.59
C ILE A 23 -8.04 -10.15 7.80
N ASN A 24 -6.92 -10.49 8.44
CA ASN A 24 -6.91 -11.40 9.59
C ASN A 24 -7.33 -10.75 10.91
N GLN A 25 -7.44 -9.41 10.97
CA GLN A 25 -7.79 -8.68 12.19
C GLN A 25 -9.30 -8.42 12.31
N TYR A 26 -10.07 -8.63 11.24
CA TYR A 26 -11.48 -8.27 11.16
C TYR A 26 -12.38 -9.46 10.85
N ASN A 27 -13.56 -9.46 11.46
CA ASN A 27 -14.68 -10.32 11.08
C ASN A 27 -15.75 -9.46 10.42
N PHE A 28 -15.73 -9.39 9.09
CA PHE A 28 -16.66 -8.56 8.32
C PHE A 28 -18.08 -9.13 8.39
N GLN A 29 -19.03 -8.25 8.69
CA GLN A 29 -20.45 -8.60 8.85
C GLN A 29 -21.25 -8.47 7.55
N SER A 30 -20.71 -7.70 6.59
CA SER A 30 -21.30 -7.49 5.27
C SER A 30 -20.22 -7.02 4.29
N THR A 31 -20.53 -7.05 2.99
CA THR A 31 -19.69 -6.46 1.95
C THR A 31 -19.53 -4.95 2.12
N ASP A 32 -20.56 -4.26 2.60
CA ASP A 32 -20.50 -2.81 2.82
C ASP A 32 -19.55 -2.45 3.96
N HIS A 33 -19.60 -3.23 5.06
CA HIS A 33 -18.65 -3.08 6.16
C HIS A 33 -17.21 -3.35 5.67
N LEU A 34 -17.00 -4.40 4.88
CA LEU A 34 -15.69 -4.67 4.26
C LEU A 34 -15.22 -3.49 3.39
N ASN A 35 -16.09 -2.90 2.57
CA ASN A 35 -15.73 -1.79 1.68
C ASN A 35 -15.29 -0.54 2.45
N ILE A 36 -16.01 -0.20 3.53
CA ILE A 36 -15.67 0.94 4.39
C ILE A 36 -14.30 0.72 5.03
N GLU A 37 -14.12 -0.40 5.72
CA GLU A 37 -12.88 -0.72 6.41
C GLU A 37 -11.69 -0.88 5.45
N LEU A 38 -11.93 -1.40 4.23
CA LEU A 38 -10.91 -1.49 3.19
C LEU A 38 -10.48 -0.11 2.70
N PHE A 39 -11.42 0.81 2.51
CA PHE A 39 -11.09 2.18 2.10
C PHE A 39 -10.24 2.88 3.16
N ASP A 40 -10.61 2.72 4.44
CA ASP A 40 -9.84 3.25 5.56
C ASP A 40 -8.46 2.62 5.67
N TYR A 41 -8.34 1.30 5.48
CA TYR A 41 -7.04 0.61 5.44
C TYR A 41 -6.15 1.14 4.32
N VAL A 42 -6.69 1.30 3.11
CA VAL A 42 -5.94 1.82 1.95
C VAL A 42 -5.50 3.26 2.19
N ASN A 43 -6.37 4.09 2.79
CA ASN A 43 -6.01 5.45 3.16
C ASN A 43 -4.88 5.48 4.20
N TRP A 44 -4.99 4.68 5.26
CA TRP A 44 -3.98 4.55 6.30
C TRP A 44 -2.64 4.05 5.73
N TYR A 45 -2.66 3.01 4.90
CA TYR A 45 -1.46 2.42 4.30
C TYR A 45 -0.68 3.43 3.44
N ASN A 46 -1.38 4.28 2.71
CA ASN A 46 -0.78 5.24 1.77
C ASN A 46 -0.40 6.59 2.40
N ASN A 47 -1.13 7.04 3.43
CA ASN A 47 -0.99 8.39 3.97
C ASN A 47 -0.47 8.44 5.41
N VAL A 48 -0.48 7.32 6.15
CA VAL A 48 -0.17 7.30 7.58
C VAL A 48 0.89 6.26 7.94
N ARG A 49 0.86 5.07 7.33
CA ARG A 49 1.77 3.97 7.65
C ARG A 49 3.19 4.25 7.08
N PRO A 50 4.23 4.36 7.91
CA PRO A 50 5.61 4.47 7.43
C PRO A 50 6.13 3.12 6.92
N HIS A 51 6.96 3.15 5.89
CA HIS A 51 7.53 1.93 5.30
C HIS A 51 9.06 1.95 5.41
N GLY A 52 9.64 0.92 6.04
CA GLY A 52 11.10 0.82 6.18
C GLY A 52 11.84 0.82 4.84
N ALA A 53 11.26 0.20 3.80
CA ALA A 53 11.80 0.23 2.44
C ALA A 53 11.80 1.63 1.80
N LEU A 54 11.00 2.56 2.32
CA LEU A 54 10.89 3.96 1.87
C LEU A 54 11.57 4.93 2.84
N ASN A 55 12.58 4.48 3.60
CA ASN A 55 13.23 5.29 4.65
C ASN A 55 12.24 5.83 5.69
N TYR A 56 11.26 5.02 6.08
CA TYR A 56 10.19 5.36 7.02
C TYR A 56 9.24 6.48 6.54
N LEU A 57 9.24 6.78 5.24
CA LEU A 57 8.22 7.62 4.62
C LEU A 57 6.96 6.81 4.34
N THR A 58 5.83 7.50 4.27
CA THR A 58 4.60 6.99 3.68
C THR A 58 4.72 6.93 2.15
N PRO A 59 3.94 6.08 1.46
CA PRO A 59 3.93 6.03 0.00
C PRO A 59 3.62 7.38 -0.63
N ARG A 60 2.72 8.16 -0.03
CA ARG A 60 2.42 9.52 -0.46
C ARG A 60 3.62 10.45 -0.33
N GLU A 61 4.28 10.50 0.83
CA GLU A 61 5.45 11.36 1.04
C GLU A 61 6.59 11.00 0.10
N TYR A 62 6.84 9.70 -0.09
CA TYR A 62 7.84 9.22 -1.03
C TYR A 62 7.54 9.69 -2.46
N LYS A 63 6.28 9.59 -2.88
CA LYS A 63 5.79 10.06 -4.19
C LYS A 63 5.98 11.58 -4.33
N GLU A 64 5.61 12.36 -3.31
CA GLU A 64 5.80 13.82 -3.32
C GLU A 64 7.27 14.23 -3.42
N ILE A 65 8.17 13.55 -2.71
CA ILE A 65 9.62 13.78 -2.80
C ILE A 65 10.16 13.40 -4.18
N PHE A 66 9.72 12.27 -4.72
CA PHE A 66 10.13 11.80 -6.05
C PHE A 66 9.79 12.84 -7.13
N TYR A 67 8.57 13.39 -7.13
CA TYR A 67 8.18 14.41 -8.11
C TYR A 67 8.81 15.77 -7.86
N LYS A 68 9.05 16.18 -6.61
CA LYS A 68 9.77 17.43 -6.29
C LYS A 68 11.22 17.41 -6.77
N ASN A 69 11.85 16.24 -6.76
CA ASN A 69 13.26 16.07 -7.16
C ASN A 69 13.43 15.69 -8.64
N CYS A 70 12.34 15.60 -9.42
CA CYS A 70 12.42 15.38 -10.85
C CYS A 70 12.60 16.73 -11.57
N PRO A 71 13.77 17.04 -12.16
CA PRO A 71 14.05 18.40 -12.64
C PRO A 71 13.22 18.82 -13.85
N ILE A 72 12.58 17.90 -14.58
CA ILE A 72 11.77 18.24 -15.77
C ILE A 72 10.69 17.17 -15.93
N LEU A 73 9.43 17.64 -15.90
CA LEU A 73 8.23 17.07 -16.54
C LEU A 73 8.07 15.54 -16.53
N CYS A 74 7.17 15.04 -15.69
CA CYS A 74 6.39 13.82 -15.94
C CYS A 74 4.91 14.17 -15.77
#